data_AF-A0A2T2NU32-F1
#
_entry.id   AF-A0A2T2NU32-F1
#
_cell.length_a   1.000
_cell.length_b   1.000
_cell.length_c   1.000
_cell.angle_alpha   90.00
_cell.angle_beta   90.00
_cell.angle_gamma   90.00
#
_symmetry.space_group_name_H-M   'P 1'
#
loop_
_entity.id
_entity.type
_entity.pdbx_description
1 polymer ?
#
loop_
_entity_poly.entity_id
_entity_poly.type
_entity_poly.pdbx_seq_one_letter_code
_entity_poly.pdbx_strand_id
1 'polypeptide(L)'
;MGMKQWLNQIGHSTADFDRLNIVHVAGTKGKGGTCAFIESFLRTVGKRTGFPRKTGLYTSPHLIYPEERIRINFQPIARDLFAKYFFEVWEALSNDQGTSHRLPCYLQLMALVAFHAFIKEGVDAAIFEIHHGGEYDSTNVVEHPVATVITPLGMDHVNELGPTMENIAWHKAGIIKNGSRAFSSLQEDSAAENAPQLKPDVQRTNFSVALAATHCFLEEKSPNKVISLLSSDISNGINQFYWPGRF
;
A
#
# COMPACT_ATOMS: atom_id res chain seq x y z
N MET A 1 -22.50 6.68 0.37
CA MET A 1 -21.70 6.16 -0.76
C MET A 1 -20.34 5.76 -0.23
N GLY A 2 -19.83 4.58 -0.58
CA GLY A 2 -18.55 4.06 -0.09
C GLY A 2 -17.55 3.77 -1.22
N MET A 3 -16.29 3.50 -0.89
CA MET A 3 -15.20 3.33 -1.85
C MET A 3 -15.50 2.32 -2.98
N LYS A 4 -16.14 1.18 -2.67
CA LYS A 4 -16.55 0.20 -3.70
C LYS A 4 -17.52 0.77 -4.73
N GLN A 5 -18.47 1.61 -4.30
CA GLN A 5 -19.44 2.23 -5.19
C GLN A 5 -18.76 3.26 -6.10
N TRP A 6 -17.84 4.06 -5.55
CA TRP A 6 -17.05 5.00 -6.37
C TRP A 6 -16.14 4.29 -7.35
N LEU A 7 -15.50 3.17 -6.97
CA LEU A 7 -14.71 2.34 -7.89
C LEU A 7 -15.55 1.83 -9.07
N ASN A 8 -16.74 1.31 -8.78
CA ASN A 8 -17.68 0.88 -9.83
C ASN A 8 -18.10 2.07 -10.72
N GLN A 9 -18.35 3.23 -10.14
CA GLN A 9 -18.76 4.44 -10.87
C GLN A 9 -17.66 4.95 -11.82
N ILE A 10 -16.38 4.82 -11.44
CA ILE A 10 -15.25 5.15 -12.32
C ILE A 10 -14.87 4.00 -13.28
N GLY A 11 -15.72 2.97 -13.37
CA GLY A 11 -15.62 1.90 -14.35
C GLY A 11 -14.70 0.73 -13.97
N HIS A 12 -14.35 0.57 -12.69
CA HIS A 12 -13.50 -0.53 -12.22
C HIS A 12 -14.30 -1.54 -11.40
N SER A 13 -14.19 -2.81 -11.77
CA SER A 13 -14.78 -3.95 -11.07
C SER A 13 -13.81 -4.57 -10.08
N THR A 14 -14.30 -5.50 -9.25
CA THR A 14 -13.45 -6.31 -8.35
C THR A 14 -12.34 -7.05 -9.07
N ALA A 15 -12.64 -7.59 -10.24
CA ALA A 15 -11.66 -8.30 -11.03
C ALA A 15 -10.51 -7.40 -11.54
N ASP A 16 -10.74 -6.09 -11.71
CA ASP A 16 -9.71 -5.17 -12.20
C ASP A 16 -8.68 -4.86 -11.14
N PHE A 17 -9.10 -4.66 -9.88
CA PHE A 17 -8.16 -4.42 -8.80
C PHE A 17 -7.50 -5.70 -8.27
N ASP A 18 -8.15 -6.86 -8.37
CA ASP A 18 -7.51 -8.14 -8.02
C ASP A 18 -6.31 -8.46 -8.92
N ARG A 19 -6.30 -7.96 -10.17
CA ARG A 19 -5.16 -8.09 -11.09
C ARG A 19 -3.94 -7.29 -10.65
N LEU A 20 -4.09 -6.30 -9.78
CA LEU A 20 -2.98 -5.51 -9.24
C LEU A 20 -2.13 -6.31 -8.24
N ASN A 21 -2.58 -7.50 -7.81
CA ASN A 21 -1.88 -8.38 -6.86
C ASN A 21 -1.38 -7.59 -5.63
N ILE A 22 -2.32 -7.06 -4.86
CA ILE A 22 -1.99 -6.06 -3.84
C ILE A 22 -1.30 -6.67 -2.62
N VAL A 23 -0.22 -6.04 -2.16
CA VAL A 23 0.29 -6.19 -0.79
C VAL A 23 -0.19 -5.00 0.03
N HIS A 24 -0.94 -5.25 1.10
CA HIS A 24 -1.62 -4.21 1.88
C HIS A 24 -0.93 -4.01 3.23
N VAL A 25 -0.56 -2.79 3.56
CA VAL A 25 0.34 -2.50 4.70
C VAL A 25 -0.32 -1.52 5.68
N ALA A 26 -0.49 -2.00 6.91
CA ALA A 26 -0.97 -1.24 8.06
C ALA A 26 0.11 -1.15 9.15
N GLY A 27 -0.13 -0.28 10.14
CA GLY A 27 0.79 -0.06 11.26
C GLY A 27 0.77 1.39 11.76
N THR A 28 1.47 1.66 12.86
CA THR A 28 1.62 3.03 13.37
C THR A 28 2.86 3.66 12.78
N LYS A 29 4.01 3.00 12.94
CA LYS A 29 5.30 3.47 12.42
C LYS A 29 5.87 2.51 11.38
N GLY A 30 6.65 3.02 10.43
CA GLY A 30 7.38 2.19 9.48
C GLY A 30 6.62 1.73 8.23
N LYS A 31 5.31 2.01 8.12
CA LYS A 31 4.46 1.66 6.97
C LYS A 31 5.11 2.00 5.61
N GLY A 32 5.34 3.28 5.33
CA GLY A 32 5.96 3.72 4.07
C GLY A 32 7.34 3.10 3.80
N GLY A 33 8.16 2.92 4.84
CA GLY A 33 9.47 2.26 4.71
C GLY A 33 9.35 0.77 4.35
N THR A 34 8.46 0.04 5.01
CA THR A 34 8.13 -1.35 4.67
C THR A 34 7.59 -1.45 3.24
N CYS A 35 6.70 -0.55 2.85
CA CYS A 35 6.16 -0.53 1.48
C CYS A 35 7.26 -0.31 0.44
N ALA A 36 8.18 0.62 0.70
CA ALA A 36 9.32 0.88 -0.17
C ALA A 36 10.30 -0.29 -0.25
N PHE A 37 10.48 -1.06 0.82
CA PHE A 37 11.30 -2.28 0.78
C PHE A 37 10.66 -3.35 -0.09
N ILE A 38 9.36 -3.61 0.09
CA ILE A 38 8.61 -4.58 -0.72
C ILE A 38 8.67 -4.18 -2.19
N GLU A 39 8.43 -2.90 -2.51
CA GLU A 39 8.56 -2.36 -3.87
C GLU A 39 9.97 -2.60 -4.43
N SER A 40 11.02 -2.28 -3.66
CA SER A 40 12.40 -2.38 -4.12
C SER A 40 12.79 -3.83 -4.44
N PHE A 41 12.38 -4.79 -3.60
CA PHE A 41 12.65 -6.21 -3.86
C PHE A 41 11.88 -6.72 -5.07
N LEU A 42 10.57 -6.45 -5.16
CA LEU A 42 9.75 -6.88 -6.28
C LEU A 42 10.24 -6.27 -7.60
N ARG A 43 10.60 -4.99 -7.62
CA ARG A 43 11.18 -4.33 -8.79
C ARG A 43 12.55 -4.91 -9.16
N THR A 44 13.38 -5.26 -8.18
CA THR A 44 14.69 -5.88 -8.43
C THR A 44 14.55 -7.27 -9.04
N VAL A 45 13.64 -8.09 -8.50
CA VAL A 45 13.29 -9.39 -9.06
C VAL A 45 12.73 -9.22 -10.47
N GLY A 46 11.80 -8.27 -10.67
CA GLY A 46 11.22 -7.95 -11.97
C GLY A 46 12.26 -7.59 -13.04
N LYS A 47 13.29 -6.82 -12.68
CA LYS A 47 14.42 -6.53 -13.60
C LYS A 47 15.18 -7.80 -14.01
N ARG A 48 15.31 -8.78 -13.12
CA ARG A 48 16.03 -10.03 -13.37
C ARG A 48 15.20 -11.06 -14.13
N THR A 49 13.91 -11.17 -13.82
CA THR A 49 13.06 -12.29 -14.23
C THR A 49 11.99 -11.88 -15.24
N GLY A 50 11.74 -10.58 -15.40
CA GLY A 50 10.63 -10.04 -16.16
C GLY A 50 9.30 -9.99 -15.39
N PHE A 51 9.24 -10.46 -14.13
CA PHE A 51 8.03 -10.43 -13.30
C PHE A 51 8.31 -10.01 -11.83
N PRO A 52 7.52 -9.10 -11.25
CA PRO A 52 6.50 -8.27 -11.93
C PRO A 52 7.14 -7.32 -12.94
N ARG A 53 6.43 -6.99 -14.02
CA ARG A 53 6.95 -6.08 -15.05
C ARG A 53 6.83 -4.63 -14.62
N LYS A 54 5.74 -4.28 -13.93
CA LYS A 54 5.50 -2.95 -13.39
C LYS A 54 5.02 -3.02 -11.94
N THR A 55 5.74 -2.34 -11.04
CA THR A 55 5.35 -2.17 -9.64
C THR A 55 4.61 -0.85 -9.44
N GLY A 56 3.61 -0.84 -8.56
CA GLY A 56 2.90 0.34 -8.11
C GLY A 56 3.07 0.51 -6.60
N LEU A 57 3.29 1.73 -6.12
CA LEU A 57 3.41 2.03 -4.71
C LEU A 57 2.53 3.23 -4.36
N TYR A 58 1.52 3.00 -3.52
CA TYR A 58 0.64 4.03 -2.97
C TYR A 58 0.98 4.32 -1.51
N THR A 59 1.30 5.58 -1.20
CA THR A 59 1.75 5.99 0.14
C THR A 59 1.15 7.32 0.59
N SER A 60 1.18 7.55 1.91
CA SER A 60 0.69 8.80 2.49
C SER A 60 1.49 9.26 3.72
N PRO A 61 1.69 10.58 3.90
CA PRO A 61 1.36 11.65 2.95
C PRO A 61 2.35 11.72 1.76
N HIS A 62 2.24 12.77 0.94
CA HIS A 62 3.39 13.31 0.20
C HIS A 62 4.20 14.29 1.06
N LEU A 63 5.42 14.61 0.61
CA LEU A 63 6.27 15.66 1.18
C LEU A 63 6.08 17.00 0.49
N ILE A 64 6.18 17.03 -0.84
CA ILE A 64 6.13 18.27 -1.61
C ILE A 64 4.94 18.25 -2.57
N TYR A 65 4.79 17.18 -3.35
CA TYR A 65 3.78 17.11 -4.42
C TYR A 65 2.88 15.87 -4.32
N PRO A 66 1.55 15.96 -4.59
CA PRO A 66 0.61 14.84 -4.54
C PRO A 66 1.02 13.59 -5.35
N GLU A 67 1.73 13.79 -6.46
CA GLU A 67 2.27 12.75 -7.35
C GLU A 67 3.18 11.78 -6.59
N GLU A 68 3.82 12.21 -5.50
CA GLU A 68 4.66 11.36 -4.67
C GLU A 68 3.88 10.23 -3.98
N ARG A 69 2.56 10.39 -3.82
CA ARG A 69 1.67 9.37 -3.27
C ARG A 69 1.51 8.18 -4.21
N ILE A 70 1.68 8.36 -5.52
CA ILE A 70 1.45 7.34 -6.54
C ILE A 70 2.74 7.14 -7.32
N ARG A 71 3.40 6.01 -7.08
CA ARG A 71 4.68 5.69 -7.74
C ARG A 71 4.54 4.48 -8.63
N ILE A 72 5.18 4.54 -9.78
CA ILE A 72 5.28 3.42 -10.73
C ILE A 72 6.76 3.13 -10.93
N ASN A 73 7.18 1.88 -10.69
CA ASN A 73 8.60 1.51 -10.66
C ASN A 73 9.43 2.45 -9.79
N PHE A 74 8.85 2.81 -8.63
CA PHE A 74 9.39 3.74 -7.63
C PHE A 74 9.51 5.22 -8.02
N GLN A 75 9.20 5.58 -9.27
CA GLN A 75 9.16 6.98 -9.71
C GLN A 75 7.80 7.59 -9.40
N PRO A 76 7.70 8.84 -8.88
CA PRO A 76 6.42 9.53 -8.82
C PRO A 76 5.78 9.52 -10.21
N ILE A 77 4.47 9.33 -10.26
CA ILE A 77 3.73 9.44 -11.52
C ILE A 77 3.97 10.81 -12.16
N ALA A 78 4.11 10.85 -13.48
CA ALA A 78 4.32 12.10 -14.20
C ALA A 78 3.12 13.05 -14.00
N ARG A 79 3.37 14.36 -13.92
CA ARG A 79 2.35 15.36 -13.57
C ARG A 79 1.16 15.37 -14.53
N ASP A 80 1.44 15.21 -15.82
CA ASP A 80 0.45 15.14 -16.89
C ASP A 80 -0.41 13.87 -16.76
N LEU A 81 0.18 12.72 -16.46
CA LEU A 81 -0.55 11.48 -16.17
C LEU A 81 -1.37 11.59 -14.88
N PHE A 82 -0.82 12.18 -13.82
CA PHE A 82 -1.57 12.43 -12.59
C PHE A 82 -2.80 13.30 -12.85
N ALA A 83 -2.62 14.43 -13.55
CA ALA A 83 -3.72 15.33 -13.89
C ALA A 83 -4.77 14.60 -14.74
N LYS A 84 -4.35 13.85 -15.76
CA LYS A 84 -5.24 13.04 -16.59
C LYS A 84 -6.10 12.10 -15.74
N TYR A 85 -5.49 11.25 -14.92
CA TYR A 85 -6.24 10.28 -14.12
C TYR A 85 -7.06 10.93 -13.02
N PHE A 86 -6.59 12.05 -12.46
CA PHE A 86 -7.37 12.84 -11.52
C PHE A 86 -8.67 13.34 -12.16
N PHE A 87 -8.60 13.94 -13.35
CA PHE A 87 -9.78 14.46 -14.03
C PHE A 87 -10.71 13.34 -14.53
N GLU A 88 -10.17 12.23 -15.05
CA GLU A 88 -10.98 11.05 -15.39
C GLU A 88 -11.81 10.54 -14.20
N VAL A 89 -11.20 10.46 -13.01
CA VAL A 89 -11.90 10.09 -11.77
C VAL A 89 -12.89 11.19 -11.35
N TRP A 90 -12.46 12.44 -11.33
CA TRP A 90 -13.28 13.57 -10.86
C TRP A 90 -14.55 13.74 -11.69
N GLU A 91 -14.44 13.69 -13.02
CA GLU A 91 -15.56 13.86 -13.94
C GLU A 91 -16.54 12.70 -13.84
N ALA A 92 -16.04 11.46 -13.74
CA ALA A 92 -16.89 10.28 -13.55
C ALA A 92 -17.70 10.34 -12.24
N LEU A 93 -17.13 10.92 -11.18
CA LEU A 93 -17.80 11.09 -9.89
C LEU A 93 -18.76 12.29 -9.85
N SER A 94 -18.45 13.35 -10.61
CA SER A 94 -19.20 14.63 -10.56
C SER A 94 -20.40 14.67 -11.51
N ASN A 95 -20.43 13.86 -12.56
CA ASN A 95 -21.48 13.86 -13.57
C ASN A 95 -22.78 13.12 -13.17
N ASP A 96 -22.86 12.57 -11.94
CA ASP A 96 -24.05 11.89 -11.45
C ASP A 96 -25.05 12.88 -10.84
N GLN A 97 -26.25 12.99 -11.44
CA GLN A 97 -27.27 13.98 -11.11
C GLN A 97 -28.28 13.51 -10.04
N GLY A 98 -27.99 12.43 -9.33
CA GLY A 98 -28.84 11.91 -8.26
C GLY A 98 -28.90 12.82 -7.01
N THR A 99 -30.00 12.78 -6.28
CA THR A 99 -30.33 13.73 -5.20
C THR A 99 -29.58 13.53 -3.87
N SER A 100 -28.50 12.73 -3.83
CA SER A 100 -27.72 12.47 -2.61
C SER A 100 -26.25 12.06 -2.86
N HIS A 101 -25.53 12.77 -3.74
CA HIS A 101 -24.10 12.47 -3.97
C HIS A 101 -23.19 13.13 -2.93
N ARG A 102 -22.66 12.29 -2.03
CA ARG A 102 -21.48 12.66 -1.23
C ARG A 102 -20.24 12.34 -2.08
N LEU A 103 -19.46 13.37 -2.40
CA LEU A 103 -18.14 13.21 -3.03
C LEU A 103 -17.13 12.63 -2.02
N PRO A 104 -16.11 11.88 -2.50
CA PRO A 104 -15.04 11.38 -1.64
C PRO A 104 -14.25 12.54 -1.00
N CYS A 105 -13.82 12.37 0.24
CA CYS A 105 -12.86 13.29 0.83
C CYS A 105 -11.48 13.14 0.17
N TYR A 106 -10.54 14.04 0.47
CA TYR A 106 -9.25 14.10 -0.20
C TYR A 106 -8.50 12.76 -0.25
N LEU A 107 -8.36 12.07 0.89
CA LEU A 107 -7.64 10.80 0.94
C LEU A 107 -8.37 9.66 0.21
N GLN A 108 -9.71 9.63 0.29
CA GLN A 108 -10.53 8.70 -0.49
C GLN A 108 -10.36 8.94 -1.99
N LEU A 109 -10.38 10.20 -2.43
CA LEU A 109 -10.16 10.58 -3.82
C LEU A 109 -8.75 10.18 -4.28
N MET A 110 -7.72 10.41 -3.47
CA MET A 110 -6.35 9.99 -3.80
C MET A 110 -6.21 8.47 -3.92
N ALA A 111 -6.91 7.69 -3.09
CA ALA A 111 -6.93 6.24 -3.23
C ALA A 111 -7.62 5.80 -4.54
N LEU A 112 -8.75 6.43 -4.90
CA LEU A 112 -9.44 6.17 -6.17
C LEU A 112 -8.54 6.48 -7.38
N VAL A 113 -7.85 7.62 -7.37
CA VAL A 113 -6.90 8.00 -8.43
C VAL A 113 -5.73 7.00 -8.50
N ALA A 114 -5.24 6.51 -7.36
CA ALA A 114 -4.17 5.50 -7.33
C ALA A 114 -4.61 4.16 -7.94
N PHE A 115 -5.78 3.63 -7.53
CA PHE A 115 -6.34 2.43 -8.15
C PHE A 115 -6.52 2.62 -9.65
N HIS A 116 -7.12 3.74 -10.05
CA HIS A 116 -7.36 4.05 -11.45
C HIS A 116 -6.05 4.11 -12.25
N ALA A 117 -5.05 4.83 -11.75
CA ALA A 117 -3.74 4.95 -12.39
C ALA A 117 -3.06 3.58 -12.52
N PHE A 118 -3.03 2.77 -11.46
CA PHE A 118 -2.38 1.45 -11.50
C PHE A 118 -3.05 0.49 -12.48
N ILE A 119 -4.38 0.52 -12.57
CA ILE A 119 -5.12 -0.29 -13.55
C ILE A 119 -4.82 0.18 -14.98
N LYS A 120 -4.91 1.49 -15.26
CA LYS A 120 -4.64 2.05 -16.59
C LYS A 120 -3.20 1.85 -17.05
N GLU A 121 -2.27 1.86 -16.11
CA GLU A 121 -0.85 1.66 -16.37
C GLU A 121 -0.45 0.18 -16.43
N GLY A 122 -1.35 -0.76 -16.12
CA GLY A 122 -1.05 -2.19 -16.14
C GLY A 122 0.03 -2.56 -15.11
N VAL A 123 -0.14 -2.10 -13.87
CA VAL A 123 0.67 -2.54 -12.73
C VAL A 123 0.38 -4.00 -12.40
N ASP A 124 1.42 -4.81 -12.25
CA ASP A 124 1.29 -6.25 -11.93
C ASP A 124 1.42 -6.54 -10.44
N ALA A 125 2.03 -5.62 -9.68
CA ALA A 125 2.27 -5.72 -8.25
C ALA A 125 2.11 -4.35 -7.59
N ALA A 126 1.01 -4.15 -6.88
CA ALA A 126 0.75 -2.90 -6.17
C ALA A 126 0.97 -3.06 -4.66
N ILE A 127 1.59 -2.07 -4.04
CA ILE A 127 1.78 -1.98 -2.60
C ILE A 127 0.98 -0.78 -2.10
N PHE A 128 0.04 -1.03 -1.19
CA PHE A 128 -0.80 0.02 -0.61
C PHE A 128 -0.48 0.20 0.87
N GLU A 129 -0.06 1.41 1.24
CA GLU A 129 -0.08 1.88 2.62
C GLU A 129 -1.48 2.41 2.97
N ILE A 130 -2.03 1.97 4.10
CA ILE A 130 -3.26 2.58 4.65
C ILE A 130 -3.03 4.04 5.05
N HIS A 131 -4.09 4.84 5.08
CA HIS A 131 -4.04 6.19 5.64
C HIS A 131 -4.00 6.17 7.17
N HIS A 132 -5.04 5.60 7.77
CA HIS A 132 -5.19 5.48 9.22
C HIS A 132 -6.14 4.34 9.59
N GLY A 133 -6.02 3.82 10.82
CA GLY A 133 -6.83 2.69 11.25
C GLY A 133 -6.52 1.41 10.48
N GLY A 134 -7.42 0.97 9.61
CA GLY A 134 -7.30 -0.24 8.79
C GLY A 134 -8.68 -0.74 8.34
N GLU A 135 -9.52 -1.19 9.27
CA GLU A 135 -10.87 -1.73 9.00
C GLU A 135 -11.73 -0.78 8.15
N TYR A 136 -11.76 0.50 8.53
CA TYR A 136 -12.54 1.54 7.84
C TYR A 136 -11.68 2.42 6.93
N ASP A 137 -10.44 2.03 6.66
CA ASP A 137 -9.56 2.78 5.79
C ASP A 137 -10.07 2.74 4.34
N SER A 138 -9.88 3.83 3.60
CA SER A 138 -10.36 3.91 2.22
C SER A 138 -9.70 2.89 1.29
N THR A 139 -8.48 2.44 1.62
CA THR A 139 -7.77 1.40 0.88
C THR A 139 -8.26 -0.01 1.21
N ASN A 140 -9.06 -0.22 2.27
CA ASN A 140 -9.59 -1.54 2.68
C ASN A 140 -10.79 -2.02 1.83
N VAL A 141 -10.81 -1.62 0.57
CA VAL A 141 -11.66 -2.20 -0.48
C VAL A 141 -11.06 -3.46 -1.09
N VAL A 142 -9.78 -3.72 -0.83
CA VAL A 142 -9.05 -4.89 -1.32
C VAL A 142 -9.58 -6.14 -0.60
N GLU A 143 -10.28 -7.00 -1.34
CA GLU A 143 -10.88 -8.22 -0.78
C GLU A 143 -9.89 -9.40 -0.79
N HIS A 144 -9.00 -9.44 -1.77
CA HIS A 144 -8.05 -10.55 -1.98
C HIS A 144 -6.60 -10.05 -2.07
N PRO A 145 -6.04 -9.46 -1.01
CA PRO A 145 -4.64 -9.09 -1.00
C PRO A 145 -3.78 -10.36 -1.10
N VAL A 146 -2.63 -10.26 -1.76
CA VAL A 146 -1.66 -11.36 -1.81
C VAL A 146 -1.06 -11.60 -0.43
N ALA A 147 -0.77 -10.51 0.26
CA ALA A 147 -0.30 -10.51 1.63
C ALA A 147 -0.75 -9.23 2.33
N THR A 148 -0.98 -9.33 3.63
CA THR A 148 -1.21 -8.18 4.50
C THR A 148 -0.08 -8.05 5.49
N VAL A 149 0.38 -6.82 5.75
CA VAL A 149 1.53 -6.56 6.62
C VAL A 149 1.14 -5.58 7.71
N ILE A 150 1.38 -5.95 8.98
CA ILE A 150 1.25 -5.08 10.14
C ILE A 150 2.65 -4.70 10.61
N THR A 151 3.05 -3.44 10.39
CA THR A 151 4.28 -2.87 10.93
C THR A 151 4.09 -2.50 12.41
N PRO A 152 5.13 -2.03 13.13
CA PRO A 152 5.03 -1.79 14.56
C PRO A 152 3.84 -0.92 14.96
N LEU A 153 3.11 -1.41 15.95
CA LEU A 153 1.97 -0.73 16.56
C LEU A 153 2.44 0.23 17.65
N GLY A 154 1.63 1.25 17.87
CA GLY A 154 1.88 2.30 18.83
C GLY A 154 0.64 3.15 18.96
N MET A 155 0.51 3.84 20.08
CA MET A 155 -0.58 4.79 20.32
C MET A 155 -0.54 5.91 19.28
N ASP A 156 -1.62 6.04 18.52
CA ASP A 156 -1.78 7.01 17.44
C ASP A 156 -3.26 7.16 17.11
N HIS A 157 -3.69 8.36 16.69
CA HIS A 157 -5.09 8.65 16.33
C HIS A 157 -6.11 8.16 17.38
N VAL A 158 -5.82 8.37 18.67
CA VAL A 158 -6.62 7.84 19.79
C VAL A 158 -8.08 8.29 19.75
N ASN A 159 -8.34 9.50 19.27
CA ASN A 159 -9.70 10.03 19.15
C ASN A 159 -10.52 9.27 18.12
N GLU A 160 -9.89 8.77 17.06
CA GLU A 160 -10.53 8.04 15.97
C GLU A 160 -10.50 6.52 16.15
N LEU A 161 -9.41 5.98 16.72
CA LEU A 161 -9.13 4.55 16.80
C LEU A 161 -9.39 3.96 18.18
N GLY A 162 -9.63 4.78 19.20
CA GLY A 162 -9.89 4.36 20.57
C GLY A 162 -8.67 4.50 21.51
N PRO A 163 -8.92 4.47 22.83
CA PRO A 163 -7.94 4.78 23.85
C PRO A 163 -6.94 3.68 24.17
N THR A 164 -7.12 2.45 23.66
CA THR A 164 -6.27 1.32 24.03
C THR A 164 -5.50 0.73 22.84
N MET A 165 -4.42 0.03 23.14
CA MET A 165 -3.62 -0.68 22.13
C MET A 165 -4.46 -1.76 21.43
N GLU A 166 -5.38 -2.39 22.14
CA GLU A 166 -6.31 -3.38 21.59
C GLU A 166 -7.25 -2.74 20.55
N ASN A 167 -7.73 -1.51 20.78
CA ASN A 167 -8.55 -0.81 19.79
C ASN A 167 -7.74 -0.53 18.52
N ILE A 168 -6.50 -0.03 18.66
CA ILE A 168 -5.59 0.25 17.55
C ILE A 168 -5.24 -1.04 16.78
N ALA A 169 -4.96 -2.12 17.50
CA ALA A 169 -4.65 -3.43 16.93
C ALA A 169 -5.85 -3.99 16.16
N TRP A 170 -7.07 -3.90 16.72
CA TRP A 170 -8.29 -4.32 16.05
C TRP A 170 -8.51 -3.55 14.74
N HIS A 171 -8.40 -2.21 14.77
CA HIS A 171 -8.54 -1.41 13.57
C HIS A 171 -7.51 -1.80 12.50
N LYS A 172 -6.24 -1.96 12.86
CA LYS A 172 -5.18 -2.30 11.90
C LYS A 172 -5.30 -3.73 11.39
N ALA A 173 -5.75 -4.67 12.22
CA ALA A 173 -6.03 -6.04 11.82
C ALA A 173 -7.18 -6.15 10.82
N GLY A 174 -8.02 -5.13 10.67
CA GLY A 174 -9.13 -5.10 9.69
C GLY A 174 -8.72 -5.21 8.22
N ILE A 175 -7.44 -5.02 7.90
CA ILE A 175 -6.92 -5.30 6.55
C ILE A 175 -6.65 -6.79 6.32
N ILE A 176 -6.57 -7.62 7.37
CA ILE A 176 -6.34 -9.06 7.27
C ILE A 176 -7.57 -9.73 6.67
N LYS A 177 -7.39 -10.49 5.59
CA LYS A 177 -8.48 -11.16 4.87
C LYS A 177 -8.31 -12.68 4.93
N ASN A 178 -9.44 -13.38 5.01
CA ASN A 178 -9.47 -14.83 4.92
C ASN A 178 -8.92 -15.29 3.56
N GLY A 179 -8.03 -16.29 3.59
CA GLY A 179 -7.36 -16.80 2.39
C GLY A 179 -6.08 -16.06 2.01
N SER A 180 -5.74 -14.95 2.68
CA SER A 180 -4.50 -14.20 2.48
C SER A 180 -3.54 -14.42 3.65
N ARG A 181 -2.23 -14.45 3.39
CA ARG A 181 -1.23 -14.55 4.46
C ARG A 181 -1.03 -13.19 5.14
N ALA A 182 -1.00 -13.21 6.47
CA ALA A 182 -0.74 -12.02 7.27
C ALA A 182 0.64 -12.11 7.93
N PHE A 183 1.41 -11.02 7.82
CA PHE A 183 2.71 -10.86 8.43
C PHE A 183 2.66 -9.71 9.42
N SER A 184 3.29 -9.88 10.57
CA SER A 184 3.44 -8.81 11.56
C SER A 184 4.90 -8.70 11.94
N SER A 185 5.38 -7.47 12.13
CA SER A 185 6.58 -7.24 12.93
C SER A 185 6.37 -7.77 14.35
N LEU A 186 7.46 -8.03 15.07
CA LEU A 186 7.38 -8.19 16.52
C LEU A 186 6.73 -6.94 17.11
N GLN A 187 5.72 -7.15 17.95
CA GLN A 187 5.04 -6.08 18.68
C GLN A 187 5.66 -6.03 20.08
N GLU A 188 6.13 -4.86 20.51
CA GLU A 188 6.63 -4.68 21.87
C GLU A 188 5.45 -4.55 22.83
N ASP A 189 5.52 -5.20 24.00
CA ASP A 189 4.46 -5.16 25.04
C ASP A 189 4.20 -3.74 25.58
N SER A 190 5.13 -2.81 25.38
CA SER A 190 4.98 -1.40 25.68
C SER A 190 5.43 -0.57 24.48
N ALA A 191 4.52 0.18 23.86
CA ALA A 191 4.84 1.10 22.79
C ALA A 191 5.90 2.10 23.27
N ALA A 192 7.13 2.01 22.76
CA ALA A 192 8.15 3.01 23.03
C ALA A 192 7.68 4.38 22.52
N GLU A 193 7.17 5.19 23.45
CA GLU A 193 6.82 6.58 23.23
C GLU A 193 8.09 7.34 22.79
N ASN A 194 7.96 8.10 21.70
CA ASN A 194 8.85 9.23 21.37
C ASN A 194 10.29 8.92 20.89
N ALA A 195 10.48 8.03 19.92
CA ALA A 195 11.64 8.10 19.03
C ALA A 195 11.27 8.86 17.73
N PRO A 196 11.91 10.01 17.42
CA PRO A 196 11.66 10.77 16.18
C PRO A 196 12.17 10.05 14.93
N GLN A 197 13.13 9.13 15.08
CA GLN A 197 13.70 8.33 14.00
C GLN A 197 13.53 6.84 14.29
N LEU A 198 13.25 6.04 13.25
CA LEU A 198 13.24 4.58 13.37
C LEU A 198 14.63 4.12 13.82
N LYS A 199 14.73 3.51 15.00
CA LYS A 199 15.98 2.88 15.46
C LYS A 199 16.43 1.83 14.42
N PRO A 200 17.74 1.60 14.22
CA PRO A 200 18.25 0.61 13.27
C PRO A 200 17.59 -0.78 13.41
N ASP A 201 17.27 -1.19 14.63
CA ASP A 201 16.59 -2.47 14.88
C ASP A 201 15.13 -2.48 14.37
N VAL A 202 14.43 -1.34 14.42
CA VAL A 202 13.08 -1.21 13.82
C VAL A 202 13.17 -1.27 12.30
N GLN A 203 14.23 -0.70 11.69
CA GLN A 203 14.44 -0.85 10.25
C GLN A 203 14.74 -2.31 9.86
N ARG A 204 15.51 -3.03 10.67
CA ARG A 204 15.74 -4.48 10.48
C ARG A 204 14.45 -5.29 10.58
N THR A 205 13.58 -4.96 11.52
CA THR A 205 12.26 -5.62 11.67
C THR A 205 11.33 -5.28 10.50
N ASN A 206 11.29 -4.01 10.06
CA ASN A 206 10.52 -3.63 8.88
C ASN A 206 11.03 -4.30 7.59
N PHE A 207 12.34 -4.46 7.50
CA PHE A 207 12.99 -5.20 6.43
C PHE A 207 12.63 -6.69 6.47
N SER A 208 12.64 -7.35 7.63
CA SER A 208 12.33 -8.79 7.73
C SER A 208 10.89 -9.08 7.36
N VAL A 209 9.94 -8.24 7.78
CA VAL A 209 8.53 -8.40 7.41
C VAL A 209 8.30 -8.08 5.93
N ALA A 210 9.00 -7.10 5.36
CA ALA A 210 8.98 -6.81 3.93
C ALA A 210 9.51 -8.00 3.10
N LEU A 211 10.58 -8.64 3.57
CA LEU A 211 11.16 -9.82 2.94
C LEU A 211 10.16 -10.98 2.92
N ALA A 212 9.51 -11.26 4.06
CA ALA A 212 8.50 -12.32 4.16
C ALA A 212 7.29 -12.06 3.24
N ALA A 213 6.79 -10.82 3.19
CA ALA A 213 5.71 -10.45 2.28
C ALA A 213 6.12 -10.59 0.80
N THR A 214 7.37 -10.24 0.46
CA THR A 214 7.92 -10.40 -0.89
C THR A 214 8.03 -11.87 -1.30
N HIS A 215 8.52 -12.74 -0.41
CA HIS A 215 8.55 -14.18 -0.66
C HIS A 215 7.15 -14.73 -0.92
N CYS A 216 6.19 -14.40 -0.05
CA CYS A 216 4.79 -14.78 -0.23
C CYS A 216 4.23 -14.32 -1.57
N PHE A 217 4.52 -13.07 -1.96
CA PHE A 217 4.08 -12.55 -3.25
C PHE A 217 4.60 -13.41 -4.42
N LEU A 218 5.89 -13.71 -4.43
CA LEU A 218 6.51 -14.48 -5.51
C LEU A 218 6.01 -15.93 -5.54
N GLU A 219 5.81 -16.57 -4.39
CA GLU A 219 5.24 -17.92 -4.30
C GLU A 219 3.82 -18.00 -4.88
N GLU A 220 3.00 -16.99 -4.61
CA GLU A 220 1.60 -16.99 -5.01
C GLU A 220 1.39 -16.51 -6.46
N LYS A 221 2.19 -15.54 -6.91
CA LYS A 221 1.91 -14.81 -8.16
C LYS A 221 2.93 -15.01 -9.27
N SER A 222 4.10 -15.59 -8.99
CA SER A 222 5.08 -15.78 -10.07
C SER A 222 4.57 -16.76 -11.14
N PRO A 223 4.85 -16.49 -12.43
CA PRO A 223 4.53 -17.41 -13.51
C PRO A 223 5.12 -18.80 -13.24
N ASN A 224 4.28 -19.84 -13.31
CA ASN A 224 4.64 -21.24 -13.04
C ASN A 224 5.23 -21.51 -11.64
N LYS A 225 5.17 -20.55 -10.70
CA LYS A 225 5.71 -20.66 -9.33
C LYS A 225 7.22 -20.97 -9.26
N VAL A 226 8.00 -20.56 -10.27
CA VAL A 226 9.45 -20.85 -10.35
C VAL A 226 10.34 -19.68 -9.93
N ILE A 227 9.77 -18.48 -9.73
CA ILE A 227 10.58 -17.32 -9.37
C ILE A 227 10.73 -17.26 -7.85
N SER A 228 11.97 -17.34 -7.39
CA SER A 228 12.33 -17.10 -5.99
C SER A 228 13.14 -15.81 -5.84
N LEU A 229 13.10 -15.25 -4.64
CA LEU A 229 13.94 -14.14 -4.23
C LEU A 229 15.34 -14.66 -3.86
N LEU A 230 16.37 -14.24 -4.61
CA LEU A 230 17.75 -14.65 -4.40
C LEU A 230 18.47 -13.68 -3.45
N SER A 231 19.55 -14.14 -2.81
CA SER A 231 20.39 -13.26 -1.97
C SER A 231 20.94 -12.05 -2.74
N SER A 232 21.23 -12.20 -4.03
CA SER A 232 21.64 -11.09 -4.90
C SER A 232 20.52 -10.07 -5.13
N ASP A 233 19.26 -10.49 -5.22
CA ASP A 233 18.12 -9.57 -5.31
C ASP A 233 17.94 -8.79 -4.02
N ILE A 234 18.14 -9.44 -2.88
CA ILE A 234 18.08 -8.80 -1.57
C ILE A 234 19.16 -7.72 -1.46
N SER A 235 20.41 -8.07 -1.74
CA SER A 235 21.52 -7.11 -1.70
C SER A 235 21.31 -5.94 -2.69
N ASN A 236 20.89 -6.24 -3.92
CA ASN A 236 20.61 -5.21 -4.93
C ASN A 236 19.42 -4.33 -4.55
N GLY A 237 18.36 -4.92 -3.98
CA GLY A 237 17.19 -4.20 -3.52
C GLY A 237 17.50 -3.28 -2.34
N ILE A 238 18.38 -3.68 -1.42
CA ILE A 238 18.91 -2.80 -0.37
C ILE A 238 19.72 -1.65 -0.97
N ASN A 239 20.63 -1.94 -1.90
CA ASN A 239 21.49 -0.91 -2.51
C ASN A 239 20.70 0.09 -3.36
N GLN A 240 19.55 -0.31 -3.91
CA GLN A 240 18.64 0.54 -4.68
C GLN A 240 17.50 1.13 -3.84
N PHE A 241 17.45 0.82 -2.54
CA PHE A 241 16.40 1.32 -1.66
C PHE A 241 16.62 2.81 -1.38
N TYR A 242 15.56 3.60 -1.53
CA TYR A 242 15.56 5.01 -1.18
C TYR A 242 14.18 5.43 -0.70
N TRP A 243 13.98 5.63 0.60
CA TRP A 243 12.70 6.15 1.10
C TRP A 243 12.89 7.54 1.68
N PRO A 244 12.31 8.60 1.07
CA PRO A 244 12.50 9.97 1.54
C PRO A 244 11.87 10.20 2.92
N GLY A 245 10.94 9.33 3.36
CA GLY A 245 10.35 9.35 4.69
C GLY A 245 9.55 10.63 5.01
N ARG A 246 8.99 10.70 6.22
CA ARG A 246 8.94 11.95 6.98
C ARG A 246 10.09 11.86 7.98
N PHE A 247 10.95 12.87 8.04
CA PHE A 247 11.97 12.98 9.09
C PHE A 247 11.32 13.25 10.44
#